data_AF-A0A2V9NLT4-F1
#
_entry.id   AF-A0A2V9NLT4-F1
#
_cell.length_a   1.000
_cell.length_b   1.000
_cell.length_c   1.000
_cell.angle_alpha   90.00
_cell.angle_beta   90.00
_cell.angle_gamma   90.00
#
_symmetry.space_group_name_H-M   'P 1'
#
loop_
_entity.id
_entity.type
_entity.pdbx_description
1 polymer ?
#
loop_
_entity_poly.entity_id
_entity_poly.type
_entity_poly.pdbx_seq_one_letter_code
_entity_poly.pdbx_strand_id
1 'polypeptide(L)'
;MAYSSFPNPLLPSNAGPILLAVQRPIDLIVPPDAETLVSRLREAVGSGAYDLENIAGALAEAAHTITNAGGAAVALRRGKTVICVGRSGESAPPLGTPLSAESGISGECLRGSVIIRCDDT
;
A
#
# COMPACT_ATOMS: atom_id res chain seq x y z
N MET A 1 -14.19 6.54 33.07
CA MET A 1 -14.00 7.63 32.10
C MET A 1 -14.85 7.31 30.88
N ALA A 2 -15.81 8.18 30.56
CA ALA A 2 -16.81 7.96 29.54
C ALA A 2 -16.24 8.26 28.15
N TYR A 3 -16.40 7.33 27.20
CA TYR A 3 -16.20 7.61 25.78
C TYR A 3 -17.37 8.46 25.30
N SER A 4 -17.13 9.77 25.20
CA SER A 4 -18.04 10.75 24.62
C SER A 4 -18.25 10.42 23.13
N SER A 5 -19.49 10.10 22.78
CA SER A 5 -19.98 10.07 21.40
C SER A 5 -19.66 11.40 20.73
N PHE A 6 -18.83 11.36 19.68
CA PHE A 6 -18.58 12.49 18.81
C PHE A 6 -19.04 12.16 17.38
N PRO A 7 -19.50 13.18 16.65
CA PRO A 7 -20.41 13.01 15.54
C PRO A 7 -19.71 12.36 14.35
N ASN A 8 -20.44 11.43 13.74
CA ASN A 8 -20.16 10.78 12.47
C ASN A 8 -19.61 11.83 11.48
N PRO A 9 -18.36 11.71 11.00
CA PRO A 9 -17.90 12.59 9.94
C PRO A 9 -18.70 12.22 8.70
N LEU A 10 -19.67 13.08 8.38
CA LEU A 10 -20.45 13.00 7.15
C LEU A 10 -19.44 12.88 6.01
N LEU A 11 -19.41 11.71 5.35
CA LEU A 11 -18.71 11.54 4.10
C LEU A 11 -19.11 12.71 3.18
N PRO A 12 -18.16 13.41 2.53
CA PRO A 12 -18.53 14.25 1.42
C PRO A 12 -19.18 13.37 0.35
N SER A 13 -20.47 13.60 0.16
CA SER A 13 -21.42 12.93 -0.74
C SER A 13 -21.10 13.10 -2.23
N ASN A 14 -19.83 13.18 -2.62
CA ASN A 14 -19.36 13.30 -4.01
C ASN A 14 -18.01 12.59 -4.24
N ALA A 15 -17.71 11.54 -3.49
CA ALA A 15 -16.72 10.57 -3.96
C ALA A 15 -17.39 9.74 -5.06
N GLY A 16 -17.32 10.25 -6.30
CA GLY A 16 -17.44 9.41 -7.48
C GLY A 16 -16.49 8.21 -7.36
N PRO A 17 -16.62 7.18 -8.20
CA PRO A 17 -15.69 6.05 -8.16
C PRO A 17 -14.28 6.63 -8.15
N ILE A 18 -13.45 6.24 -7.18
CA ILE A 18 -12.01 6.45 -7.26
C ILE A 18 -11.57 5.58 -8.43
N LEU A 19 -11.83 6.11 -9.62
CA LEU A 19 -11.17 5.79 -10.87
C LEU A 19 -9.72 6.04 -10.52
N LEU A 20 -9.05 4.95 -10.16
CA LEU A 20 -7.63 4.81 -10.24
C LEU A 20 -7.21 5.61 -11.47
N ALA A 21 -6.65 6.80 -11.27
CA ALA A 21 -6.17 7.65 -12.35
C ALA A 21 -4.87 7.04 -12.88
N VAL A 22 -4.91 5.76 -13.26
CA VAL A 22 -4.09 5.21 -14.33
C VAL A 22 -4.72 5.74 -15.62
N GLN A 23 -4.64 7.05 -15.81
CA GLN A 23 -4.90 7.68 -17.09
C GLN A 23 -3.55 8.06 -17.69
N ARG A 24 -2.96 7.07 -18.36
CA ARG A 24 -2.63 7.28 -19.78
C ARG A 24 -3.13 6.07 -20.57
N PRO A 25 -3.84 6.30 -21.69
CA PRO A 25 -4.18 5.22 -22.59
C PRO A 25 -2.87 4.60 -23.06
N ILE A 26 -2.73 3.28 -22.91
CA ILE A 26 -1.83 2.56 -23.80
C ILE A 26 -2.50 2.70 -25.15
N ASP A 27 -2.08 3.71 -25.92
CA ASP A 27 -2.47 3.84 -27.32
C ASP A 27 -2.15 2.50 -27.96
N LEU A 28 -3.21 1.78 -28.32
CA LEU A 28 -3.15 0.52 -29.05
C LEU A 28 -2.77 0.85 -30.50
N ILE A 29 -1.54 1.31 -30.70
CA ILE A 29 -0.93 1.44 -32.02
C ILE A 29 -0.21 0.12 -32.26
N VAL A 30 -0.79 -0.67 -33.18
CA VAL A 30 -0.20 -1.65 -34.13
C VAL A 30 0.96 -2.50 -33.57
N PRO A 31 0.86 -3.85 -33.59
CA PRO A 31 1.69 -4.74 -32.79
C PRO A 31 3.19 -4.42 -32.95
N PRO A 32 3.88 -4.02 -31.88
CA PRO A 32 5.33 -3.99 -31.91
C PRO A 32 5.82 -5.43 -32.08
N ASP A 33 6.81 -5.62 -32.94
CA ASP A 33 7.71 -6.76 -32.86
C ASP A 33 8.09 -7.02 -31.39
N ALA A 34 8.22 -8.29 -31.01
CA ALA A 34 8.37 -8.68 -29.61
C ALA A 34 9.56 -7.96 -28.93
N GLU A 35 10.59 -7.60 -29.69
CA GLU A 35 11.74 -6.83 -29.18
C GLU A 35 11.37 -5.39 -28.79
N THR A 36 10.54 -4.71 -29.58
CA THR A 36 10.08 -3.35 -29.25
C THR A 36 9.17 -3.33 -28.03
N LEU A 37 8.36 -4.38 -27.80
CA LEU A 37 7.58 -4.50 -26.55
C LEU A 37 8.48 -4.76 -25.34
N VAL A 38 9.41 -5.71 -25.48
CA VAL A 38 10.33 -6.10 -24.40
C VAL A 38 11.25 -4.94 -24.02
N SER A 39 11.74 -4.16 -24.98
CA SER A 39 12.57 -2.98 -24.73
C SER A 39 11.80 -1.89 -23.98
N ARG A 40 10.55 -1.59 -24.38
CA ARG A 40 9.69 -0.64 -23.66
C ARG A 40 9.37 -1.10 -22.24
N LEU A 41 9.10 -2.40 -22.05
CA LEU A 41 8.89 -2.95 -20.71
C LEU A 41 10.16 -2.86 -19.86
N ARG A 42 11.33 -3.16 -20.43
CA ARG A 42 12.62 -3.00 -19.73
C ARG A 42 12.92 -1.56 -19.39
N GLU A 43 12.58 -0.61 -20.26
CA GLU A 43 12.76 0.83 -20.03
C GLU A 43 11.79 1.35 -18.95
N ALA A 44 10.52 0.94 -18.97
CA ALA A 44 9.55 1.29 -17.93
C ALA A 44 9.95 0.72 -16.55
N VAL A 45 10.47 -0.50 -16.52
CA VAL A 45 11.00 -1.13 -15.31
C VAL A 45 12.32 -0.45 -14.87
N GLY A 46 13.20 -0.11 -15.80
CA GLY A 46 14.50 0.50 -15.55
C GLY A 46 14.45 1.99 -15.19
N SER A 47 13.42 2.71 -15.66
CA SER A 47 13.17 4.11 -15.32
C SER A 47 12.58 4.30 -13.93
N GLY A 48 12.19 3.22 -13.25
CA GLY A 48 11.57 3.31 -11.92
C GLY A 48 10.19 3.98 -11.93
N ALA A 49 9.50 4.00 -13.08
CA ALA A 49 8.25 4.75 -13.28
C ALA A 49 7.04 4.25 -12.46
N TYR A 50 7.22 3.20 -11.66
CA TYR A 50 6.26 2.84 -10.61
C TYR A 50 6.74 3.42 -9.29
N ASP A 51 6.07 4.48 -8.85
CA ASP A 51 6.27 5.05 -7.53
C ASP A 51 5.64 4.07 -6.51
N LEU A 52 6.47 3.13 -6.05
CA LEU A 52 6.09 2.07 -5.13
C LEU A 52 5.58 2.64 -3.81
N GLU A 53 6.15 3.76 -3.39
CA GLU A 53 5.76 4.51 -2.21
C GLU A 53 4.35 5.08 -2.38
N ASN A 54 4.02 5.67 -3.55
CA ASN A 54 2.65 6.13 -3.84
C ASN A 54 1.64 4.98 -3.88
N ILE A 55 1.99 3.85 -4.53
CA ILE A 55 1.11 2.68 -4.61
C ILE A 55 0.89 2.09 -3.20
N ALA A 56 1.95 1.97 -2.40
CA ALA A 56 1.87 1.47 -1.04
C ALA A 56 1.04 2.39 -0.15
N GLY A 57 1.14 3.71 -0.33
CA GLY A 57 0.29 4.70 0.33
C GLY A 57 -1.19 4.50 0.01
N ALA A 58 -1.53 4.37 -1.27
CA ALA A 58 -2.90 4.14 -1.71
C ALA A 58 -3.48 2.81 -1.18
N LEU A 59 -2.67 1.75 -1.14
CA LEU A 59 -3.05 0.47 -0.54
C LEU A 59 -3.30 0.59 0.96
N ALA A 60 -2.44 1.31 1.68
CA ALA A 60 -2.61 1.54 3.11
C ALA A 60 -3.89 2.35 3.40
N GLU A 61 -4.19 3.37 2.59
CA GLU A 61 -5.42 4.14 2.70
C GLU A 61 -6.65 3.28 2.44
N ALA A 62 -6.68 2.52 1.35
CA ALA A 62 -7.79 1.63 1.03
C ALA A 62 -8.01 0.57 2.13
N ALA A 63 -6.93 -0.04 2.63
CA ALA A 63 -7.01 -1.00 3.73
C ALA A 63 -7.59 -0.35 4.99
N HIS A 64 -7.08 0.83 5.38
CA HIS A 64 -7.56 1.56 6.54
C HIS A 64 -9.06 1.89 6.43
N THR A 65 -9.52 2.34 5.25
CA THR A 65 -10.94 2.62 5.00
C THR A 65 -11.81 1.36 5.08
N ILE A 66 -11.39 0.26 4.46
CA ILE A 66 -12.18 -0.98 4.41
C ILE A 66 -12.25 -1.65 5.78
N THR A 67 -11.16 -1.64 6.55
CA THR A 67 -11.10 -2.31 7.85
C THR A 67 -11.60 -1.44 9.00
N ASN A 68 -11.74 -0.13 8.79
CA ASN A 68 -12.07 0.85 9.84
C ASN A 68 -11.17 0.69 11.09
N ALA A 69 -9.89 0.38 10.87
CA ALA A 69 -8.89 0.23 11.93
C ALA A 69 -8.40 1.60 12.42
N GLY A 70 -7.61 1.67 13.49
CA GLY A 70 -6.91 2.91 13.89
C GLY A 70 -5.77 3.32 12.94
N GLY A 71 -5.33 2.39 12.10
CA GLY A 71 -4.38 2.63 11.01
C GLY A 71 -4.04 1.36 10.25
N ALA A 72 -3.37 1.53 9.11
CA ALA A 72 -2.83 0.48 8.28
C ALA A 72 -1.46 0.88 7.72
N ALA A 73 -0.59 -0.10 7.52
CA ALA A 73 0.74 0.11 6.97
C ALA A 73 1.11 -1.01 6.00
N VAL A 74 1.83 -0.63 4.95
CA VAL A 74 2.42 -1.52 3.97
C VAL A 74 3.93 -1.46 4.13
N ALA A 75 4.55 -2.64 4.26
CA ALA A 75 5.98 -2.78 4.41
C ALA A 75 6.58 -3.63 3.30
N LEU A 76 7.74 -3.22 2.81
CA LEU A 76 8.48 -3.93 1.76
C LEU A 76 9.89 -4.26 2.22
N ARG A 77 10.41 -5.39 1.73
CA ARG A 77 11.79 -5.80 1.95
C ARG A 77 12.72 -5.01 1.02
N ARG A 78 13.61 -4.21 1.61
CA ARG A 78 14.71 -3.51 0.91
C ARG A 78 16.02 -4.14 1.37
N GLY A 79 16.51 -5.11 0.60
CA GLY A 79 17.70 -5.89 0.95
C GLY A 79 17.46 -6.79 2.18
N LYS A 80 18.18 -6.54 3.27
CA LYS A 80 18.08 -7.31 4.52
C LYS A 80 17.05 -6.75 5.50
N THR A 81 16.51 -5.57 5.24
CA THR A 81 15.59 -4.88 6.16
C THR A 81 14.20 -4.81 5.56
N VAL A 82 13.17 -4.90 6.40
CA VAL A 82 11.79 -4.62 6.02
C VAL A 82 11.44 -3.22 6.51
N ILE A 83 10.89 -2.39 5.64
CA ILE A 83 10.68 -0.96 5.88
C ILE A 83 9.24 -0.61 5.56
N CYS A 84 8.61 0.21 6.42
CA CYS A 84 7.32 0.81 6.11
C CYS A 84 7.46 1.81 4.95
N VAL A 85 6.73 1.55 3.85
CA VAL A 85 6.77 2.37 2.62
C VAL A 85 5.42 3.02 2.31
N GLY A 86 4.35 2.63 3.00
CA GLY A 86 3.03 3.24 2.91
C GLY A 86 2.31 3.16 4.26
N ARG A 87 1.59 4.22 4.64
CA ARG A 87 0.83 4.28 5.89
C ARG A 87 -0.46 5.07 5.72
N SER A 88 -1.47 4.75 6.54
CA SER A 88 -2.66 5.57 6.76
C SER A 88 -3.15 5.39 8.19
N GLY A 89 -3.68 6.45 8.81
CA GLY A 89 -4.13 6.45 10.20
C GLY A 89 -3.03 6.67 11.24
N GLU A 90 -3.45 6.95 12.47
CA GLU A 90 -2.58 7.36 13.58
C GLU A 90 -1.80 6.17 14.16
N SER A 91 -2.44 4.99 14.22
CA SER A 91 -1.80 3.78 14.77
C SER A 91 -0.76 3.16 13.82
N ALA A 92 -0.64 3.64 12.59
CA ALA A 92 0.34 3.15 11.63
C ALA A 92 1.74 3.73 11.91
N PRO A 93 2.81 2.93 11.85
CA PRO A 93 4.17 3.43 12.03
C PRO A 93 4.55 4.49 10.98
N PRO A 94 5.48 5.41 11.29
CA PRO A 94 6.02 6.35 10.31
C PRO A 94 6.65 5.68 9.08
N LEU A 95 6.64 6.39 7.94
CA LEU A 95 7.38 5.95 6.76
C LEU A 95 8.87 5.84 7.07
N GLY A 96 9.53 4.83 6.52
CA GLY A 96 10.94 4.55 6.79
C GLY A 96 11.19 3.78 8.10
N THR A 97 10.17 3.54 8.94
CA THR A 97 10.34 2.73 10.14
C THR A 97 10.71 1.29 9.78
N PRO A 98 11.82 0.75 10.33
CA PRO A 98 12.19 -0.64 10.11
C PRO A 98 11.27 -1.57 10.93
N LEU A 99 10.82 -2.65 10.30
CA LEU A 99 10.14 -3.75 10.98
C LEU A 99 11.12 -4.89 11.18
N SER A 100 11.02 -5.53 12.35
CA SER A 100 11.78 -6.73 12.64
C SER A 100 11.26 -7.91 11.79
N ALA A 101 12.15 -8.54 11.05
CA ALA A 101 11.85 -9.80 10.37
C ALA A 101 11.99 -11.01 11.31
N GLU A 102 12.49 -10.81 12.53
CA GLU A 102 12.80 -11.86 13.51
C GLU A 102 11.86 -11.85 14.72
N SER A 103 11.15 -10.75 14.97
CA SER A 103 10.28 -10.60 16.14
C SER A 103 8.96 -9.89 15.83
N GLY A 104 7.99 -10.02 16.73
CA GLY A 104 6.66 -9.43 16.61
C GLY A 104 5.75 -10.12 15.58
N ILE A 105 4.49 -9.68 15.54
CA ILE A 105 3.44 -10.23 14.66
C ILE A 105 3.80 -10.07 13.18
N SER A 106 4.32 -8.90 12.79
CA SER A 106 4.77 -8.65 11.42
C SER A 106 5.95 -9.54 11.01
N GLY A 107 6.88 -9.80 11.92
CA GLY A 107 8.01 -10.72 11.69
C GLY A 107 7.55 -12.17 11.52
N GLU A 108 6.58 -12.62 12.33
CA GLU A 108 6.00 -13.96 12.19
C GLU A 108 5.28 -14.14 10.85
N CYS A 109 4.46 -13.16 10.45
CA CYS A 109 3.81 -13.13 9.15
C CYS A 109 4.82 -13.25 7.99
N LEU A 110 5.93 -12.51 8.05
CA LEU A 110 6.98 -12.53 7.03
C LEU A 110 7.68 -13.89 6.90
N ARG A 111 7.95 -14.59 8.01
CA ARG A 111 8.61 -15.89 7.99
C ARG A 111 7.67 -17.01 7.57
N GLY A 112 6.45 -16.99 8.10
CA GLY A 112 5.46 -18.03 7.87
C GLY A 112 4.74 -17.91 6.53
N SER A 113 4.74 -16.72 5.89
CA SER A 113 3.92 -16.43 4.71
C SER A 113 2.43 -16.76 4.92
N VAL A 114 1.94 -16.50 6.13
CA VAL A 114 0.56 -16.75 6.56
C VAL A 114 -0.05 -15.49 7.16
N ILE A 115 -1.37 -15.37 7.09
CA ILE A 115 -2.11 -14.29 7.75
C ILE A 115 -2.08 -14.52 9.27
N ILE A 116 -1.61 -13.52 10.02
CA ILE A 116 -1.60 -13.53 11.48
C ILE A 116 -2.56 -12.46 12.00
N ARG A 117 -3.36 -12.80 13.02
CA ARG A 117 -4.24 -11.89 13.75
C ARG A 117 -3.84 -11.88 15.23
N CYS A 118 -3.84 -10.70 15.83
CA CYS A 118 -3.71 -10.55 17.28
C CYS A 118 -5.11 -10.46 17.90
N ASP A 119 -5.36 -11.29 18.90
CA ASP A 119 -6.62 -11.32 19.66
C ASP A 119 -6.45 -10.73 21.08
N ASP A 120 -5.44 -9.85 21.25
CA ASP A 120 -5.21 -9.15 22.52
C ASP A 120 -6.34 -8.14 22.80
N THR A 121 -6.77 -8.04 24.06
CA THR A 121 -7.98 -7.31 24.49
C THR A 121 -7.65 -6.04 25.26
#